data_AF-A0A351SNS9-F1
#
_entry.id   AF-A0A351SNS9-F1
#
_cell.length_a   1.000
_cell.length_b   1.000
_cell.length_c   1.000
_cell.angle_alpha   90.00
_cell.angle_beta   90.00
_cell.angle_gamma   90.00
#
_symmetry.space_group_name_H-M   'P 1'
#
loop_
_entity.id
_entity.type
_entity.pdbx_description
1 polymer ?
#
loop_
_entity_poly.entity_id
_entity_poly.type
_entity_poly.pdbx_seq_one_letter_code
_entity_poly.pdbx_strand_id
1 'polypeptide(L)'
;MGISIDYLLDDSKRLDYPIKRRCLRCNVEMIENLDIKVEGAAYGIKITQQGLFKDNLGKVQCAICPECGYMETFIKDTNKIKKILKK
;
A
#
# COMPACT_ATOMS: atom_id res chain seq x y z
N MET A 1 -30.44 -3.30 8.38
CA MET A 1 -29.83 -1.99 8.65
C MET A 1 -28.74 -1.75 7.61
N GLY A 2 -29.08 -1.06 6.52
CA GLY A 2 -28.10 -0.65 5.52
C GLY A 2 -27.56 0.73 5.89
N ILE A 3 -26.25 0.91 5.88
CA ILE A 3 -25.64 2.23 5.91
C ILE A 3 -25.85 2.89 4.54
N SER A 4 -26.23 4.17 4.53
CA SER A 4 -26.51 4.92 3.29
C SER A 4 -25.22 5.09 2.46
N ILE A 5 -25.37 5.11 1.13
CA ILE A 5 -24.23 5.26 0.20
C ILE A 5 -23.50 6.60 0.45
N ASP A 6 -24.24 7.64 0.85
CA ASP A 6 -23.70 8.95 1.19
C ASP A 6 -22.77 8.89 2.42
N TYR A 7 -22.99 7.94 3.33
CA TYR A 7 -22.13 7.69 4.49
C TYR A 7 -20.81 7.01 4.11
N LEU A 8 -20.79 6.25 3.01
CA LEU A 8 -19.59 5.61 2.47
C LEU A 8 -18.76 6.56 1.60
N LEU A 9 -19.39 7.62 1.06
CA LEU A 9 -18.78 8.60 0.16
C LEU A 9 -18.36 9.90 0.87
N ASP A 10 -18.64 10.04 2.17
CA ASP A 10 -18.17 11.16 2.98
C ASP A 10 -16.69 10.96 3.38
N ASP A 11 -15.79 11.65 2.68
CA ASP A 11 -14.33 11.62 2.94
C ASP A 11 -13.95 12.05 4.38
N SER A 12 -14.84 12.77 5.10
CA SER A 12 -14.62 13.22 6.48
C SER A 12 -15.03 12.20 7.54
N LYS A 13 -15.77 11.16 7.15
CA LYS A 13 -16.30 10.11 8.04
C LYS A 13 -15.92 8.70 7.63
N ARG A 14 -14.96 8.57 6.72
CA ARG A 14 -14.36 7.30 6.32
C ARG A 14 -13.87 6.60 7.59
N LEU A 15 -14.64 5.62 8.06
CA LEU A 15 -14.39 4.88 9.30
C LEU A 15 -12.90 4.54 9.42
N ASP A 16 -12.26 4.95 10.52
CA ASP A 16 -10.87 4.64 10.89
C ASP A 16 -10.59 3.13 11.10
N TYR A 17 -11.54 2.27 10.73
CA TYR A 17 -11.28 0.84 10.58
C TYR A 17 -10.33 0.67 9.41
N PRO A 18 -9.13 0.07 9.59
CA PRO A 18 -8.26 -0.18 8.47
C PRO A 18 -9.02 -1.11 7.53
N ILE A 19 -9.36 -0.63 6.33
CA ILE A 19 -9.87 -1.47 5.25
C ILE A 19 -8.76 -2.47 4.98
N LYS A 20 -8.86 -3.65 5.60
CA LYS A 20 -7.93 -4.75 5.41
C LYS A 20 -7.97 -5.12 3.93
N ARG A 21 -6.81 -5.10 3.26
CA ARG A 21 -6.74 -5.42 1.84
C ARG A 21 -7.28 -6.81 1.58
N ARG A 22 -8.06 -6.94 0.50
CA ARG A 22 -8.57 -8.23 0.04
C ARG A 22 -7.88 -8.62 -1.26
N CYS A 23 -7.57 -9.90 -1.39
CA CYS A 23 -6.97 -10.45 -2.58
C CYS A 23 -7.93 -10.28 -3.77
N LEU A 24 -7.46 -9.70 -4.88
CA LEU A 24 -8.24 -9.53 -6.10
C LEU A 24 -8.66 -10.87 -6.76
N ARG A 25 -7.98 -11.97 -6.42
CA ARG A 25 -8.26 -13.31 -6.97
C ARG A 25 -9.17 -14.14 -6.08
N CYS A 26 -8.91 -14.15 -4.77
CA CYS A 26 -9.60 -15.01 -3.81
C CYS A 26 -10.65 -14.29 -2.96
N ASN A 27 -10.67 -12.95 -2.97
CA ASN A 27 -11.51 -12.11 -2.11
C ASN A 27 -11.35 -12.38 -0.59
N VAL A 28 -10.20 -12.91 -0.18
CA VAL A 28 -9.84 -13.13 1.23
C VAL A 28 -8.95 -12.01 1.75
N GLU A 29 -8.92 -11.83 3.07
CA GLU A 29 -8.02 -10.89 3.73
C GLU A 29 -6.54 -11.21 3.43
N MET A 30 -5.75 -10.19 3.10
CA MET A 30 -4.33 -10.33 2.83
C MET A 30 -3.51 -10.07 4.09
N ILE A 31 -2.36 -10.75 4.20
CA ILE A 31 -1.39 -10.55 5.28
C ILE A 31 -0.54 -9.31 4.95
N GLU A 32 -0.52 -8.35 5.87
CA GLU A 32 0.25 -7.10 5.76
C GLU A 32 1.40 -7.05 6.80
N ASN A 33 2.10 -5.90 6.87
CA ASN A 33 3.25 -5.66 7.77
C ASN A 33 4.45 -6.59 7.53
N LEU A 34 4.62 -7.02 6.28
CA LEU A 34 5.77 -7.80 5.84
C LEU A 34 6.87 -6.88 5.28
N ASP A 35 8.11 -7.33 5.39
CA ASP A 35 9.28 -6.66 4.83
C ASP A 35 9.71 -7.30 3.50
N ILE A 36 9.93 -6.47 2.49
CA ILE A 36 10.56 -6.91 1.23
C ILE A 36 12.07 -6.71 1.36
N LYS A 37 12.82 -7.82 1.35
CA LYS A 37 14.28 -7.85 1.42
C LYS A 37 14.85 -8.62 0.24
N VAL A 38 16.08 -8.29 -0.14
CA VAL A 38 16.84 -9.12 -1.08
C VAL A 38 17.34 -10.34 -0.32
N GLU A 39 17.18 -11.54 -0.89
CA GLU A 39 17.66 -12.77 -0.28
C GLU A 39 19.18 -12.70 0.00
N GLY A 40 19.61 -13.18 1.16
CA GLY A 40 21.01 -13.07 1.60
C GLY A 40 21.45 -11.67 2.06
N ALA A 41 20.54 -10.67 2.03
CA ALA A 41 20.83 -9.31 2.49
C ALA A 41 19.77 -8.81 3.47
N ALA A 42 20.21 -8.02 4.47
CA ALA A 42 19.29 -7.41 5.44
C ALA A 42 18.65 -6.11 4.95
N TYR A 43 19.01 -5.64 3.75
CA TYR A 43 18.54 -4.37 3.18
C TYR A 43 17.25 -4.57 2.37
N GLY A 44 16.34 -3.59 2.47
CA GLY A 44 15.09 -3.58 1.71
C GLY A 44 15.18 -2.91 0.34
N ILE A 45 14.12 -3.02 -0.45
CA ILE A 45 14.00 -2.36 -1.76
C ILE A 45 13.59 -0.89 -1.57
N LYS A 46 14.27 0.02 -2.27
CA LYS A 46 14.01 1.47 -2.25
C LYS A 46 13.41 1.94 -3.58
N ILE A 47 12.42 2.83 -3.53
CA ILE A 47 11.85 3.49 -4.70
C ILE A 47 12.38 4.93 -4.77
N THR A 48 12.96 5.30 -5.91
CA THR A 48 13.46 6.65 -6.21
C THR A 48 12.88 7.15 -7.52
N GLN A 49 12.83 8.47 -7.69
CA GLN A 49 12.65 9.04 -9.03
C GLN A 49 13.87 8.71 -9.90
N GLN A 50 13.69 8.67 -11.22
CA GLN A 50 14.80 8.54 -12.15
C GLN A 50 15.74 9.76 -12.08
N GLY A 51 17.05 9.52 -12.20
CA GLY A 51 18.11 10.53 -12.16
C GLY A 51 19.10 10.38 -10.99
N LEU A 52 20.25 11.04 -11.09
CA LEU A 52 21.24 11.09 -9.99
C LEU A 52 20.69 11.97 -8.85
N PHE A 53 20.79 11.49 -7.61
CA PHE A 53 20.45 12.20 -6.36
C PHE A 53 18.97 12.57 -6.18
N LYS A 54 18.06 11.62 -6.39
CA LYS A 54 16.64 11.81 -6.09
C LYS A 54 16.25 11.28 -4.72
N ASP A 55 15.34 11.99 -4.09
CA ASP A 55 14.80 11.62 -2.78
C ASP A 55 14.12 10.25 -2.79
N ASN A 56 14.22 9.57 -1.64
CA ASN A 56 13.48 8.34 -1.39
C ASN A 56 11.97 8.62 -1.34
N LEU A 57 11.17 7.89 -2.13
CA LEU A 57 9.70 8.00 -2.12
C LEU A 57 9.05 7.29 -0.94
N GLY A 58 9.76 6.40 -0.24
CA GLY A 58 9.29 5.69 0.95
C GLY A 58 9.76 4.24 1.00
N LYS A 59 9.49 3.58 2.12
CA LYS A 59 9.66 2.12 2.25
C LYS A 59 8.54 1.41 1.47
N VAL A 60 8.91 0.45 0.62
CA VAL A 60 7.93 -0.42 -0.04
C VAL A 60 7.32 -1.35 1.00
N GLN A 61 6.00 -1.42 1.00
CA GLN A 61 5.22 -2.39 1.78
C GLN A 61 4.60 -3.40 0.83
N CYS A 62 4.28 -4.58 1.34
CA CYS A 62 3.51 -5.57 0.60
C CYS A 62 2.35 -6.12 1.40
N ALA A 63 1.38 -6.65 0.67
CA ALA A 63 0.32 -7.51 1.16
C ALA A 63 0.36 -8.82 0.36
N ILE A 64 0.19 -9.96 1.02
CA ILE A 64 0.22 -11.28 0.37
C ILE A 64 -1.06 -12.06 0.70
N CYS A 65 -1.68 -12.66 -0.33
CA CYS A 65 -2.80 -13.57 -0.15
C CYS A 65 -2.31 -14.92 0.40
N PRO A 66 -2.83 -15.40 1.54
CA PRO A 66 -2.41 -16.68 2.11
C PRO A 66 -2.86 -17.89 1.25
N GLU A 67 -3.92 -17.74 0.45
CA GLU A 67 -4.50 -18.84 -0.33
C GLU A 67 -3.79 -19.05 -1.67
N CYS A 68 -3.52 -17.97 -2.42
CA CYS A 68 -2.99 -18.07 -3.79
C CYS A 68 -1.62 -17.43 -4.00
N GLY A 69 -1.03 -16.84 -2.96
CA GLY A 69 0.27 -16.18 -3.05
C GLY A 69 0.28 -14.87 -3.86
N TYR A 70 -0.87 -14.38 -4.33
CA TYR A 70 -0.94 -13.06 -4.98
C TYR A 70 -0.38 -11.99 -4.04
N MET A 71 0.60 -11.23 -4.54
CA MET A 71 1.27 -10.16 -3.80
C MET A 71 0.98 -8.81 -4.45
N GLU A 72 0.63 -7.84 -3.63
CA GLU A 72 0.53 -6.44 -4.01
C GLU A 72 1.61 -5.64 -3.27
N THR A 73 2.31 -4.75 -3.98
CA THR A 73 3.30 -3.83 -3.40
C THR A 73 2.82 -2.39 -3.49
N PHE A 74 3.06 -1.61 -2.44
CA PHE A 74 2.57 -0.23 -2.35
C PHE A 74 3.42 0.64 -1.43
N ILE A 75 3.24 1.96 -1.52
CA ILE A 75 3.79 2.94 -0.58
C ILE A 75 2.63 3.50 0.25
N LYS A 76 2.68 3.32 1.57
CA LYS A 76 1.62 3.75 2.49
C LYS A 76 1.48 5.27 2.54
N ASP A 77 2.59 6.00 2.67
CA ASP A 77 2.59 7.47 2.65
C ASP A 77 2.77 8.00 1.22
N THR A 78 1.68 8.49 0.64
CA THR A 78 1.67 9.03 -0.72
C THR A 78 2.02 10.52 -0.80
N ASN A 79 2.33 11.20 0.31
CA ASN A 79 2.62 12.64 0.32
C ASN A 79 3.77 13.03 -0.62
N LYS A 80 4.86 12.25 -0.62
CA LYS A 80 5.99 12.48 -1.52
C LYS A 80 5.61 12.26 -2.98
N ILE A 81 4.80 11.24 -3.28
CA ILE A 81 4.33 10.92 -4.63
C ILE A 81 3.42 12.03 -5.14
N LYS A 82 2.47 12.51 -4.32
CA LYS A 82 1.56 13.61 -4.67
C LYS A 82 2.31 14.91 -4.97
N LYS A 83 3.44 15.18 -4.32
CA LYS A 83 4.29 16.35 -4.63
C LYS A 83 4.93 16.26 -6.01
N ILE A 84 5.15 15.06 -6.56
CA ILE A 84 5.67 14.86 -7.92
C ILE A 84 4.66 15.33 -8.96
N LEU A 85 3.38 15.04 -8.75
CA LEU A 85 2.30 15.40 -9.68
C LEU A 85 1.99 16.91 -9.73
N LYS A 86 2.47 17.67 -8.74
CA LYS A 86 2.25 19.13 -8.63
C LYS A 86 3.39 19.97 -9.23
N LYS A 87 4.38 19.33 -9.86
CA LYS A 87 5.43 20.00 -10.63
C LYS A 87 4.97 20.19 -12.07
#